data_AF-A0A219A403-F1
#
_entry.id   AF-A0A219A403-F1
#
_cell.length_a   1.000
_cell.length_b   1.000
_cell.length_c   1.000
_cell.angle_alpha   90.00
_cell.angle_beta   90.00
_cell.angle_gamma   90.00
#
_symmetry.space_group_name_H-M   'P 1'
#
loop_
_entity.id
_entity.type
_entity.pdbx_description
1 polymer ?
#
loop_
_entity_poly.entity_id
_entity_poly.type
_entity_poly.pdbx_seq_one_letter_code
_entity_poly.pdbx_strand_id
1 'polypeptide(L)'
;MPTLHLLCGKIASGKSTLANRQWLLGLAQAAKVPHCLHYLELDDATCRARLHARNARGEHDFAATDAEFDLITRHFSVPSEEEGLVIEVHRP
;
A
#
# COMPACT_ATOMS: atom_id res chain seq x y z
N MET A 1 9.62 -22.60 4.13
CA MET A 1 10.36 -21.37 4.47
C MET A 1 9.36 -20.23 4.60
N PRO A 2 9.51 -19.32 5.57
CA PRO A 2 8.63 -18.15 5.68
C PRO A 2 8.86 -17.18 4.50
N THR A 3 7.80 -16.50 4.07
CA THR A 3 7.83 -15.46 3.02
C THR A 3 7.50 -14.11 3.64
N LEU A 4 8.23 -13.06 3.27
CA LEU A 4 7.90 -11.68 3.64
C LEU A 4 6.79 -11.15 2.72
N HIS A 5 5.58 -11.01 3.27
CA HIS A 5 4.44 -10.45 2.54
C HIS A 5 4.29 -8.95 2.79
N LEU A 6 4.07 -8.21 1.71
CA LEU A 6 4.01 -6.76 1.68
C LEU A 6 2.71 -6.36 0.99
N LEU A 7 1.94 -5.44 1.56
CA LEU A 7 0.74 -4.88 0.94
C LEU A 7 1.01 -3.42 0.55
N CYS A 8 0.69 -3.06 -0.68
CA CYS A 8 0.82 -1.71 -1.23
C CYS A 8 -0.51 -1.29 -1.88
N GLY A 9 -0.91 -0.04 -1.66
CA GLY A 9 -2.12 0.55 -2.22
C GLY A 9 -2.36 1.93 -1.61
N LYS A 10 -3.16 2.77 -2.26
CA LYS A 10 -3.40 4.15 -1.82
C LYS A 10 -4.11 4.25 -0.46
N ILE A 11 -4.78 3.18 -0.02
CA ILE A 11 -5.46 3.11 1.29
C ILE A 11 -4.77 2.16 2.27
N ALA A 12 -3.62 1.58 1.90
CA ALA A 12 -2.88 0.61 2.72
C ALA A 12 -1.79 1.30 3.56
N SER A 13 -1.65 0.86 4.81
CA SER A 13 -0.66 1.37 5.77
C SER A 13 0.79 1.22 5.26
N GLY A 14 1.42 2.36 4.98
CA GLY A 14 2.84 2.60 5.20
C GLY A 14 3.86 2.19 4.14
N LYS A 15 3.52 1.41 3.10
CA LYS A 15 4.49 0.89 2.10
C LYS A 15 4.37 1.49 0.70
N SER A 16 3.84 2.71 0.65
CA SER A 16 3.43 3.38 -0.58
C SER A 16 4.55 4.07 -1.35
N THR A 17 5.73 4.23 -0.74
CA THR A 17 6.89 4.91 -1.35
C THR A 17 7.92 3.90 -1.87
N LEU A 18 8.64 4.29 -2.93
CA LEU A 18 9.77 3.53 -3.46
C LEU A 18 10.82 3.21 -2.38
N ALA A 19 11.18 4.19 -1.55
CA ALA A 19 12.16 4.03 -0.49
C ALA A 19 11.75 2.96 0.54
N ASN A 20 10.46 2.92 0.92
CA ASN A 20 9.97 1.90 1.85
C ASN A 20 10.00 0.50 1.23
N ARG A 21 9.68 0.37 -0.06
CA ARG A 21 9.75 -0.90 -0.78
C ARG A 21 11.19 -1.40 -0.95
N GLN A 22 12.13 -0.51 -1.26
CA GLN A 22 13.56 -0.83 -1.33
C GLN A 22 14.12 -1.29 0.02
N TRP A 23 13.76 -0.61 1.11
CA TRP A 23 14.18 -1.02 2.46
C TRP A 23 13.69 -2.43 2.79
N LEU A 24 12.44 -2.76 2.43
CA LEU A 24 11.84 -4.08 2.69
C LEU A 24 12.45 -5.18 1.83
N LEU A 25 12.79 -4.88 0.58
CA LEU A 25 13.54 -5.80 -0.27
C LEU A 25 14.90 -6.11 0.37
N GLY A 26 15.62 -5.10 0.87
CA GLY A 26 16.87 -5.28 1.59
C GLY A 26 16.73 -6.17 2.83
N LEU A 27 15.62 -6.04 3.57
CA LEU A 27 15.31 -6.89 4.71
C LEU A 27 15.11 -8.36 4.31
N ALA A 28 14.33 -8.63 3.24
CA ALA A 28 14.12 -9.99 2.74
C ALA A 28 15.43 -10.63 2.27
N GLN A 29 16.26 -9.88 1.56
CA GLN A 29 17.58 -10.31 1.09
C GLN A 29 18.52 -10.64 2.27
N ALA A 30 18.60 -9.76 3.27
CA ALA A 30 19.43 -9.98 4.45
C ALA A 30 18.98 -11.23 5.25
N ALA A 31 17.68 -11.44 5.36
CA ALA A 31 17.09 -12.60 6.01
C ALA A 31 17.13 -13.88 5.15
N LYS A 32 17.51 -13.79 3.87
CA LYS A 32 17.52 -14.91 2.89
C LYS A 32 16.16 -15.60 2.80
N VAL A 33 15.08 -14.83 2.81
CA VAL A 33 13.71 -15.31 2.68
C VAL A 33 13.09 -14.81 1.38
N PRO A 34 12.15 -15.56 0.77
CA PRO A 34 11.34 -15.05 -0.33
C PRO A 34 10.51 -13.83 0.09
N HIS A 35 10.12 -13.00 -0.87
CA HIS A 35 9.24 -11.86 -0.68
C HIS A 35 8.11 -11.82 -1.72
N CYS A 36 6.98 -11.21 -1.36
CA CYS A 36 5.87 -10.92 -2.27
C CYS A 36 5.24 -9.57 -1.93
N LEU A 37 5.12 -8.69 -2.93
CA LEU A 37 4.39 -7.43 -2.86
C LEU A 37 3.00 -7.59 -3.49
N HIS A 38 1.98 -7.59 -2.65
CA HIS A 38 0.58 -7.52 -3.07
C HIS A 38 0.22 -6.05 -3.33
N TYR A 39 -0.01 -5.69 -4.60
CA TYR A 39 -0.47 -4.38 -5.02
C TYR A 39 -1.99 -4.38 -5.20
N LEU A 40 -2.70 -3.56 -4.41
CA LEU A 40 -4.14 -3.32 -4.58
C LEU A 40 -4.34 -2.20 -5.62
N GLU A 41 -4.66 -2.59 -6.85
CA GLU A 41 -4.91 -1.67 -7.94
C GLU A 41 -6.36 -1.16 -7.87
N LEU A 42 -6.51 0.03 -7.29
CA LEU A 42 -7.79 0.73 -7.14
C LEU A 42 -7.62 2.19 -7.57
N ASP A 43 -8.65 2.72 -8.22
CA ASP A 43 -8.72 4.15 -8.55
C ASP A 43 -9.04 5.00 -7.30
N ASP A 44 -8.79 6.30 -7.41
CA ASP A 44 -8.99 7.23 -6.29
C ASP A 44 -10.47 7.40 -5.93
N ALA A 45 -11.36 7.26 -6.91
CA ALA A 45 -12.81 7.37 -6.67
C ALA A 45 -13.30 6.25 -5.75
N THR A 46 -12.88 5.02 -6.01
CA THR A 46 -13.15 3.84 -5.19
C THR A 46 -12.50 3.98 -3.82
N CYS A 47 -11.28 4.49 -3.76
CA CYS A 47 -10.58 4.72 -2.50
C CYS A 47 -11.33 5.72 -1.60
N ARG A 48 -11.74 6.87 -2.16
CA ARG A 48 -12.53 7.89 -1.45
C ARG A 48 -13.91 7.37 -1.04
N ALA A 49 -14.60 6.65 -1.91
CA ALA A 49 -15.89 6.03 -1.55
C ALA A 49 -15.76 5.10 -0.33
N ARG A 50 -14.73 4.26 -0.29
CA ARG A 50 -14.44 3.39 0.87
C ARG A 50 -14.04 4.19 2.11
N LEU A 51 -13.27 5.27 1.96
CA LEU A 51 -12.93 6.19 3.05
C LEU A 51 -14.19 6.81 3.66
N HIS A 52 -15.09 7.38 2.86
CA HIS A 52 -16.33 7.98 3.34
C HIS A 52 -17.24 6.96 4.02
N ALA A 53 -17.37 5.76 3.46
CA ALA A 53 -18.14 4.68 4.08
C ALA A 53 -17.55 4.31 5.46
N ARG A 54 -16.23 4.29 5.60
CA ARG A 54 -15.57 4.03 6.89
C ARG A 54 -15.77 5.18 7.88
N ASN A 55 -15.64 6.43 7.44
CA ASN A 55 -15.89 7.61 8.27
C ASN A 55 -17.34 7.63 8.79
N ALA A 56 -18.32 7.28 7.95
CA ALA A 56 -19.73 7.24 8.32
C ALA A 56 -20.06 6.16 9.37
N ARG A 57 -19.27 5.07 9.44
CA ARG A 57 -19.43 4.03 10.48
C ARG A 57 -19.03 4.50 11.87
N GLY A 58 -18.14 5.49 11.99
CA GLY A 58 -17.74 6.07 13.28
C GLY A 58 -17.03 5.09 14.23
N GLU A 59 -16.45 4.01 13.72
CA GLU A 59 -15.76 2.97 14.52
C GLU A 59 -14.34 3.37 14.96
N HIS A 60 -13.90 4.57 14.59
CA HIS A 60 -12.56 5.08 14.88
C HIS A 60 -12.58 6.60 15.09
N ASP A 61 -11.65 7.11 15.90
CA ASP A 61 -11.56 8.53 16.26
C ASP A 61 -11.14 9.46 15.09
N PHE A 62 -10.74 8.89 13.95
CA PHE A 62 -10.17 9.63 12.82
C PHE A 62 -11.08 9.58 11.59
N ALA A 63 -11.69 10.69 11.20
CA ALA A 63 -12.46 10.78 9.96
C ALA A 63 -11.72 11.63 8.92
N ALA A 64 -10.82 10.99 8.14
CA ALA A 64 -10.01 11.73 7.17
C ALA A 64 -10.87 12.32 6.04
N THR A 65 -10.62 13.59 5.72
CA THR A 65 -11.22 14.35 4.61
C THR A 65 -10.58 13.98 3.27
N ASP A 66 -11.19 14.42 2.17
CA ASP A 66 -10.59 14.25 0.83
C ASP A 66 -9.26 14.98 0.69
N ALA A 67 -9.14 16.18 1.28
CA ALA A 67 -7.87 16.92 1.27
C ALA A 67 -6.76 16.17 2.03
N GLU A 68 -7.10 15.51 3.14
CA GLU A 68 -6.17 14.65 3.87
C GLU A 68 -5.86 13.37 3.10
N PHE A 69 -6.84 12.79 2.41
CA PHE A 69 -6.59 11.66 1.50
C PHE A 69 -5.58 12.02 0.43
N ASP A 70 -5.75 13.16 -0.24
CA ASP A 70 -4.82 13.65 -1.26
C ASP A 70 -3.43 13.93 -0.66
N LEU A 71 -3.37 14.51 0.54
CA LEU A 71 -2.12 14.77 1.24
C LEU A 71 -1.38 13.47 1.62
N ILE A 72 -2.09 12.44 2.06
CA ILE A 72 -1.52 11.14 2.43
C ILE A 72 -1.08 10.39 1.18
N THR A 73 -1.87 10.45 0.11
CA THR A 73 -1.64 9.66 -1.10
C THR A 73 -0.66 10.30 -2.09
N ARG A 74 -0.29 11.58 -1.91
CA ARG A 74 0.68 12.28 -2.78
C ARG A 74 2.02 11.58 -2.97
N HIS A 75 2.43 10.75 -2.01
CA HIS A 75 3.72 10.06 -2.03
C HIS A 75 3.60 8.63 -2.60
N PHE A 76 2.39 8.20 -2.93
CA PHE A 76 2.17 6.89 -3.54
C PHE A 76 2.73 6.86 -4.96
N SER A 77 3.53 5.84 -5.24
CA SER A 77 3.89 5.44 -6.60
C SER A 77 3.51 3.98 -6.84
N VAL A 78 2.96 3.72 -8.02
CA VAL A 78 2.66 2.36 -8.50
C VAL A 78 3.97 1.55 -8.46
N PRO A 79 3.95 0.32 -7.90
CA PRO A 79 5.15 -0.50 -7.88
C PRO A 79 5.51 -0.97 -9.29
N SER A 80 6.81 -0.99 -9.58
CA SER A 80 7.36 -1.44 -10.86
C SER A 80 8.18 -2.71 -10.69
N GLU A 81 8.21 -3.56 -11.72
CA GLU A 81 9.09 -4.75 -11.76
C GLU A 81 10.58 -4.36 -11.71
N GLU A 82 10.93 -3.15 -12.15
CA GLU A 82 12.29 -2.60 -12.05
C GLU A 82 12.80 -2.51 -10.60
N GLU A 83 11.91 -2.57 -9.61
CA GLU A 83 12.27 -2.58 -8.19
C GLU A 83 12.82 -3.94 -7.71
N GLY A 84 12.79 -4.99 -8.55
CA GLY A 84 13.25 -6.33 -8.17
C GLY A 84 12.31 -7.06 -7.19
N LEU A 85 11.06 -6.60 -7.11
CA LEU A 85 10.01 -7.19 -6.28
C LEU A 85 9.24 -8.24 -7.08
N VAL A 86 8.85 -9.33 -6.41
CA VAL A 86 7.78 -10.20 -6.92
C VAL A 86 6.46 -9.51 -6.62
N ILE A 87 5.72 -9.11 -7.65
CA ILE A 87 4.50 -8.30 -7.50
C ILE A 87 3.28 -9.14 -7.87
N GLU A 88 2.30 -9.19 -6.97
CA GLU A 88 0.96 -9.73 -7.22
C GLU A 88 -0.06 -8.60 -7.25
N VAL A 89 -0.70 -8.39 -8.39
CA VAL A 89 -1.71 -7.34 -8.55
C VAL A 89 -3.10 -7.88 -8.23
N HIS A 90 -3.82 -7.20 -7.35
CA HIS A 90 -5.20 -7.51 -6.95
C HIS A 90 -6.13 -6.40 -7.43
N ARG A 91 -7.24 -6.78 -8.06
CA ARG A 91 -8.29 -5.88 -8.56
C ARG A 91 -9.64 -6.22 -7.89
N PRO A 92 -9.84 -5.80 -6.62
CA PRO A 92 -11.00 -6.19 -5.82
C PRO A 92 -12.22 -5.26 -5.96
#